data_AF-H0J3P5-F1
#
_entry.id   AF-H0J3P5-F1
#
_cell.length_a   1.000
_cell.length_b   1.000
_cell.length_c   1.000
_cell.angle_alpha   90.00
_cell.angle_beta   90.00
_cell.angle_gamma   90.00
#
_symmetry.space_group_name_H-M   'P 1'
#
loop_
_entity.id
_entity.type
_entity.pdbx_description
1 polymer ?
#
loop_
_entity_poly.entity_id
_entity_poly.type
_entity_poly.pdbx_seq_one_letter_code
_entity_poly.pdbx_strand_id
1 'polypeptide(L)'
;MAKYKKKKQPHEMASVAEVAKKQTQPSSQPQTGKNTPQLMTQQRANFALQAVQDAIANPSIESKEFKSQVRRLPGMLQVNGFGQAIAFYYAKGKSGKLPACGEVYALLERWLCEKSPHSPYRGVGAAEPRLLTAITSADQQAYRQAQAETQALLQWVKRFCEGLIVKEDSEPREET
;
A
#
# COMPACT_ATOMS: atom_id res chain seq x y z
N MET A 1 -47.76 48.77 31.65
CA MET A 1 -47.57 48.54 33.10
C MET A 1 -48.66 47.60 33.60
N ALA A 2 -48.37 46.31 33.72
CA ALA A 2 -49.38 45.27 33.92
C ALA A 2 -49.34 44.66 35.35
N LYS A 3 -50.35 45.08 36.09
CA LYS A 3 -51.15 44.46 37.18
C LYS A 3 -50.85 43.02 37.68
N TYR A 4 -50.71 42.93 39.03
CA TYR A 4 -51.43 42.09 40.01
C TYR A 4 -50.95 40.69 40.52
N LYS A 5 -50.73 40.67 41.86
CA LYS A 5 -51.11 39.72 42.97
C LYS A 5 -50.67 38.23 43.04
N LYS A 6 -49.79 37.98 44.04
CA LYS A 6 -49.83 37.06 45.21
C LYS A 6 -50.59 35.68 45.17
N LYS A 7 -49.79 34.63 45.48
CA LYS A 7 -50.01 33.49 46.45
C LYS A 7 -50.66 32.16 45.98
N LYS A 8 -49.97 31.04 46.31
CA LYS A 8 -50.41 29.65 46.69
C LYS A 8 -49.78 28.51 45.87
N GLN A 9 -49.10 27.56 46.54
CA GLN A 9 -48.91 26.15 46.13
C GLN A 9 -50.12 25.31 46.63
N PRO A 10 -50.24 23.98 46.40
CA PRO A 10 -49.89 23.07 45.28
C PRO A 10 -51.15 22.31 44.77
N HIS A 11 -51.09 21.50 43.70
CA HIS A 11 -51.91 20.27 43.57
C HIS A 11 -51.46 19.38 42.40
N GLU A 12 -51.51 18.09 42.71
CA GLU A 12 -51.31 16.87 41.96
C GLU A 12 -52.44 16.61 40.96
N MET A 13 -52.13 16.14 39.74
CA MET A 13 -52.99 15.24 38.98
C MET A 13 -52.12 14.28 38.16
N ALA A 14 -52.19 13.00 38.54
CA ALA A 14 -51.65 11.84 37.85
C ALA A 14 -52.41 11.56 36.54
N SER A 15 -51.79 10.85 35.59
CA SER A 15 -52.42 9.77 34.81
C SER A 15 -51.52 9.22 33.68
N VAL A 16 -50.88 8.08 33.99
CA VAL A 16 -50.63 6.83 33.23
C VAL A 16 -50.16 6.78 31.76
N ALA A 17 -49.23 5.80 31.58
CA ALA A 17 -49.07 4.79 30.51
C ALA A 17 -47.69 4.85 29.82
N GLU A 18 -46.67 4.12 30.28
CA GLU A 18 -46.36 2.69 30.05
C GLU A 18 -45.40 2.45 28.86
N VAL A 19 -44.55 1.43 29.04
CA VAL A 19 -43.84 0.62 28.05
C VAL A 19 -42.36 0.93 27.82
N ALA A 20 -41.57 -0.01 28.36
CA ALA A 20 -40.16 -0.25 28.13
C ALA A 20 -39.73 -0.24 26.65
N LYS A 21 -38.60 0.40 26.35
CA LYS A 21 -37.79 0.08 25.16
C LYS A 21 -36.30 0.08 25.48
N LYS A 22 -35.75 -1.14 25.40
CA LYS A 22 -34.37 -1.51 25.03
C LYS A 22 -33.62 -0.38 24.32
N GLN A 23 -32.48 0.02 24.90
CA GLN A 23 -31.40 0.60 24.10
C GLN A 23 -30.47 -0.54 23.68
N THR A 24 -30.71 -0.96 22.45
CA THR A 24 -29.87 -1.83 21.64
C THR A 24 -28.52 -1.16 21.45
N GLN A 25 -27.45 -1.81 21.92
CA GLN A 25 -26.08 -1.49 21.55
C GLN A 25 -25.88 -1.78 20.05
N PRO A 26 -25.37 -0.85 19.23
CA PRO A 26 -24.90 -1.22 17.90
C PRO A 26 -23.53 -1.89 18.01
N SER A 27 -23.54 -3.22 17.89
CA SER A 27 -22.57 -4.05 17.17
C SER A 27 -21.10 -3.61 17.24
N SER A 28 -20.40 -4.13 18.25
CA SER A 28 -18.94 -4.11 18.33
C SER A 28 -18.35 -4.94 17.18
N GLN A 29 -17.78 -4.27 16.18
CA GLN A 29 -16.81 -4.91 15.28
C GLN A 29 -15.63 -5.42 16.12
N PRO A 30 -15.07 -6.61 15.86
CA PRO A 30 -13.93 -7.11 16.60
C PRO A 30 -12.73 -6.19 16.34
N GLN A 31 -12.27 -5.52 17.39
CA GLN A 31 -11.02 -4.78 17.37
C GLN A 31 -9.88 -5.79 17.19
N THR A 32 -9.31 -5.86 15.99
CA THR A 32 -8.14 -6.68 15.73
C THR A 32 -6.94 -6.07 16.48
N GLY A 33 -6.33 -6.88 17.34
CA GLY A 33 -5.19 -6.50 18.18
C GLY A 33 -4.02 -5.97 17.34
N LYS A 34 -3.82 -4.66 17.37
CA LYS A 34 -2.65 -3.99 16.82
C LYS A 34 -1.70 -3.71 17.98
N ASN A 35 -0.69 -4.55 18.18
CA ASN A 35 0.62 -4.22 18.78
C ASN A 35 1.46 -5.50 19.06
N THR A 36 1.54 -6.41 18.09
CA THR A 36 2.55 -7.48 18.14
C THR A 36 3.69 -7.12 17.19
N PRO A 37 4.95 -7.16 17.61
CA PRO A 37 6.08 -6.92 16.71
C PRO A 37 6.01 -7.91 15.53
N GLN A 38 5.97 -7.40 14.30
CA GLN A 38 5.97 -8.21 13.09
C GLN A 38 7.39 -8.48 12.62
N LEU A 39 7.61 -9.68 12.07
CA LEU A 39 8.87 -10.01 11.40
C LEU A 39 9.05 -9.16 10.15
N MET A 40 10.29 -8.77 9.84
CA MET A 40 10.62 -8.02 8.62
C MET A 40 10.09 -8.73 7.36
N THR A 41 10.18 -10.06 7.31
CA THR A 41 9.66 -10.86 6.19
C THR A 41 8.14 -10.74 6.06
N GLN A 42 7.40 -10.68 7.17
CA GLN A 42 5.96 -10.46 7.18
C GLN A 42 5.61 -9.05 6.69
N GLN A 43 6.39 -8.03 7.07
CA GLN A 43 6.22 -6.66 6.57
C GLN A 43 6.44 -6.57 5.06
N ARG A 44 7.51 -7.18 4.54
CA ARG A 44 7.77 -7.25 3.08
C ARG A 44 6.64 -7.95 2.35
N ALA A 45 6.16 -9.08 2.88
CA ALA A 45 5.05 -9.82 2.28
C ALA A 45 3.76 -9.00 2.27
N ASN A 46 3.44 -8.31 3.37
CA ASN A 46 2.26 -7.46 3.47
C ASN A 46 2.31 -6.29 2.48
N PHE A 47 3.43 -5.55 2.45
CA PHE A 47 3.63 -4.48 1.48
C PHE A 47 3.55 -4.98 0.04
N ALA A 48 4.22 -6.09 -0.27
CA ALA A 48 4.20 -6.67 -1.61
C ALA A 48 2.79 -7.09 -2.05
N LEU A 49 2.00 -7.68 -1.15
CA LEU A 49 0.61 -8.04 -1.43
C LEU A 49 -0.22 -6.80 -1.79
N GLN A 50 -0.15 -5.75 -0.96
CA GLN A 50 -0.86 -4.50 -1.18
C GLN A 50 -0.43 -3.84 -2.50
N ALA A 51 0.88 -3.73 -2.75
CA ALA A 51 1.40 -3.08 -3.95
C ALA A 51 1.00 -3.84 -5.24
N VAL A 52 0.93 -5.18 -5.20
CA VAL A 52 0.42 -5.97 -6.33
C VAL A 52 -1.08 -5.77 -6.53
N GLN A 53 -1.86 -5.72 -5.45
CA GLN A 53 -3.30 -5.44 -5.53
C GLN A 53 -3.58 -4.04 -6.09
N ASP A 54 -2.83 -3.02 -5.64
CA ASP A 54 -2.89 -1.65 -6.17
C ASP A 54 -2.61 -1.63 -7.68
N ALA A 55 -1.56 -2.33 -8.12
CA ALA A 55 -1.19 -2.40 -9.53
C ALA A 55 -2.26 -3.11 -10.38
N ILE A 56 -2.91 -4.15 -9.84
CA ILE A 56 -4.03 -4.84 -10.52
C ILE A 56 -5.27 -3.94 -10.60
N ALA A 57 -5.54 -3.16 -9.54
CA ALA A 57 -6.68 -2.26 -9.48
C ALA A 57 -6.50 -0.99 -10.33
N ASN A 58 -5.28 -0.67 -10.74
CA ASN A 58 -4.97 0.52 -11.52
C ASN A 58 -5.30 0.31 -13.01
N PRO A 59 -6.33 0.97 -13.58
CA PRO A 59 -6.73 0.77 -14.98
C PRO A 59 -5.71 1.29 -15.99
N SER A 60 -4.75 2.12 -15.56
CA SER A 60 -3.68 2.63 -16.42
C SER A 60 -2.53 1.65 -16.59
N ILE A 61 -2.51 0.55 -15.82
CA ILE A 61 -1.45 -0.44 -15.80
C ILE A 61 -2.00 -1.78 -16.27
N GLU A 62 -1.42 -2.33 -17.33
CA GLU A 62 -1.74 -3.68 -17.76
C GLU A 62 -1.06 -4.69 -16.82
N SER A 63 -1.85 -5.55 -16.17
CA SER A 63 -1.37 -6.44 -15.12
C SER A 63 -0.35 -7.46 -15.61
N LYS A 64 -0.51 -8.02 -16.83
CA LYS A 64 0.45 -8.98 -17.40
C LYS A 64 1.79 -8.29 -17.70
N GLU A 65 1.76 -7.05 -18.19
CA GLU A 65 2.96 -6.24 -18.40
C GLU A 65 3.65 -5.89 -17.08
N PHE A 66 2.90 -5.49 -16.04
CA PHE A 66 3.46 -5.29 -14.69
C PHE A 66 4.16 -6.55 -14.17
N LYS A 67 3.51 -7.72 -14.28
CA LYS A 67 4.11 -9.01 -13.93
C LYS A 67 5.38 -9.29 -14.72
N SER A 68 5.38 -9.00 -16.03
CA SER A 68 6.56 -9.14 -16.90
C SER A 68 7.72 -8.26 -16.42
N GLN A 69 7.44 -6.99 -16.13
CA GLN A 69 8.43 -6.04 -15.65
C GLN A 69 8.99 -6.41 -14.26
N VAL A 70 8.15 -6.87 -13.32
CA VAL A 70 8.60 -7.40 -12.03
C VAL A 70 9.51 -8.61 -12.19
N ARG A 71 9.18 -9.54 -13.11
CA ARG A 71 10.01 -10.74 -13.37
C ARG A 71 11.37 -10.39 -14.00
N ARG A 72 11.42 -9.33 -14.81
CA ARG A 72 12.65 -8.86 -15.47
C ARG A 72 13.61 -8.17 -14.51
N LEU A 73 13.10 -7.42 -13.53
CA LEU A 73 13.92 -6.55 -12.68
C LEU A 73 15.06 -7.27 -11.94
N PRO A 74 14.87 -8.45 -11.30
CA PRO A 74 15.96 -9.16 -10.62
C PRO A 74 17.16 -9.44 -11.54
N GLY A 75 16.93 -9.84 -12.79
CA GLY A 75 17.99 -10.07 -13.77
C GLY A 75 18.69 -8.76 -14.16
N MET A 76 17.92 -7.69 -14.39
CA MET A 76 18.46 -6.35 -14.67
C MET A 76 19.36 -5.84 -13.54
N LEU A 77 18.99 -6.07 -12.28
CA LEU A 77 19.78 -5.69 -11.11
C LEU A 77 21.15 -6.38 -11.09
N GLN A 78 21.22 -7.65 -11.48
CA GLN A 78 22.46 -8.43 -11.50
C GLN A 78 23.39 -7.99 -12.64
N VAL A 79 22.84 -7.71 -13.82
CA VAL A 79 23.64 -7.39 -15.02
C VAL A 79 24.08 -5.93 -15.05
N ASN A 80 23.19 -5.00 -14.73
CA ASN A 80 23.45 -3.56 -14.88
C ASN A 80 23.78 -2.87 -13.55
N GLY A 81 23.54 -3.54 -12.43
CA GLY A 81 23.62 -2.94 -11.09
C GLY A 81 22.36 -2.17 -10.70
N PHE A 82 22.27 -1.89 -9.39
CA PHE A 82 21.07 -1.32 -8.77
C PHE A 82 20.70 0.06 -9.33
N GLY A 83 21.60 1.05 -9.27
CA GLY A 83 21.29 2.42 -9.72
C GLY A 83 20.86 2.51 -11.19
N GLN A 84 21.57 1.81 -12.10
CA GLN A 84 21.24 1.82 -13.53
C GLN A 84 19.89 1.15 -13.83
N ALA A 85 19.59 0.04 -13.15
CA ALA A 85 18.30 -0.62 -13.29
C ALA A 85 17.15 0.30 -12.82
N ILE A 86 17.27 0.95 -11.65
CA ILE A 86 16.23 1.86 -11.17
C ILE A 86 16.05 3.06 -12.13
N ALA A 87 17.15 3.63 -12.64
CA ALA A 87 17.10 4.71 -13.63
C ALA A 87 16.40 4.29 -14.93
N PHE A 88 16.62 3.07 -15.40
CA PHE A 88 15.91 2.52 -16.57
C PHE A 88 14.39 2.48 -16.34
N TYR A 89 13.95 1.97 -15.19
CA TYR A 89 12.51 1.88 -14.88
C TYR A 89 11.88 3.27 -14.73
N TYR A 90 12.56 4.21 -14.08
CA TYR A 90 12.13 5.62 -14.03
C TYR A 90 11.94 6.21 -15.43
N ALA A 91 12.95 6.09 -16.30
CA ALA A 91 12.92 6.66 -17.64
C ALA A 91 11.81 6.06 -18.50
N LYS A 92 11.62 4.73 -18.44
CA LYS A 92 10.55 4.04 -19.18
C LYS A 92 9.16 4.41 -18.68
N GLY A 93 8.97 4.49 -17.36
CA GLY A 93 7.72 4.95 -16.76
C GLY A 93 7.39 6.39 -17.15
N LYS A 94 8.34 7.31 -17.01
CA LYS A 94 8.16 8.73 -17.35
C LYS A 94 7.86 8.98 -18.82
N SER A 95 8.35 8.12 -19.72
CA SER A 95 8.05 8.23 -21.15
C SER A 95 6.59 7.98 -21.51
N GLY A 96 5.79 7.43 -20.60
CA GLY A 96 4.39 7.03 -20.83
C GLY A 96 4.22 5.79 -21.72
N LYS A 97 5.28 5.36 -22.42
CA LYS A 97 5.25 4.19 -23.30
C LYS A 97 5.16 2.87 -22.56
N LEU A 98 5.60 2.83 -21.30
CA LEU A 98 5.60 1.62 -20.49
C LEU A 98 5.19 1.95 -19.04
N PRO A 99 3.89 2.23 -18.79
CA PRO A 99 3.38 2.62 -17.48
C PRO A 99 3.73 1.62 -16.37
N ALA A 100 3.75 0.32 -16.70
CA ALA A 100 4.17 -0.75 -15.81
C ALA A 100 5.59 -0.56 -15.22
N CYS A 101 6.54 -0.01 -16.00
CA CYS A 101 7.86 0.32 -15.46
C CYS A 101 7.79 1.46 -14.44
N GLY A 102 6.90 2.43 -14.67
CA GLY A 102 6.63 3.52 -13.73
C GLY A 102 6.06 3.00 -12.42
N GLU A 103 5.09 2.07 -12.48
CA GLU A 103 4.51 1.44 -11.30
C GLU A 103 5.56 0.63 -10.51
N VAL A 104 6.44 -0.12 -11.19
CA VAL A 104 7.55 -0.81 -10.52
C VAL A 104 8.51 0.17 -9.85
N TYR A 105 8.84 1.29 -10.51
CA TYR A 105 9.67 2.34 -9.90
C TYR A 105 8.98 2.94 -8.66
N ALA A 106 7.70 3.30 -8.77
CA ALA A 106 6.92 3.89 -7.69
C ALA A 106 6.79 2.94 -6.48
N LEU A 107 6.59 1.64 -6.73
CA LEU A 107 6.59 0.60 -5.70
C LEU A 107 7.91 0.60 -4.91
N LEU A 108 9.05 0.62 -5.61
CA LEU A 108 10.36 0.62 -4.96
C LEU A 108 10.64 1.92 -4.22
N GLU A 109 10.22 3.05 -4.79
CA GLU A 109 10.34 4.35 -4.13
C GLU A 109 9.52 4.42 -2.84
N ARG A 110 8.27 3.90 -2.86
CA ARG A 110 7.46 3.76 -1.64
C ARG A 110 8.21 2.94 -0.59
N TRP A 111 8.67 1.74 -0.92
CA TRP A 111 9.37 0.87 0.05
C TRP A 111 10.67 1.49 0.60
N LEU A 112 11.49 2.07 -0.28
CA LEU A 112 12.85 2.49 0.03
C LEU A 112 12.96 3.92 0.56
N CYS A 113 11.93 4.76 0.39
CA CYS A 113 11.91 6.15 0.83
C CYS A 113 10.80 6.49 1.84
N GLU A 114 9.88 5.58 2.16
CA GLU A 114 8.86 5.83 3.20
C GLU A 114 9.47 6.06 4.60
N LYS A 115 8.66 6.63 5.50
CA LYS A 115 9.05 6.89 6.90
C LYS A 115 9.04 5.61 7.77
N SER A 116 9.41 4.47 7.21
CA SER A 116 9.63 3.25 7.97
C SER A 116 11.04 3.27 8.58
N PRO A 117 11.23 2.81 9.83
CA PRO A 117 12.57 2.67 10.44
C PRO A 117 13.54 1.83 9.59
N HIS A 118 13.00 0.94 8.77
CA HIS A 118 13.76 0.00 7.93
C HIS A 118 14.07 0.53 6.53
N SER A 119 13.50 1.69 6.18
CA SER A 119 13.69 2.31 4.89
C SER A 119 15.09 2.96 4.82
N PRO A 120 15.96 2.55 3.89
CA PRO A 120 17.34 3.02 3.81
C PRO A 120 17.43 4.50 3.44
N TYR A 121 16.43 5.03 2.72
CA TYR A 121 16.37 6.43 2.31
C TYR A 121 15.27 7.20 3.04
N ARG A 122 14.98 6.81 4.29
CA ARG A 122 14.06 7.56 5.15
C ARG A 122 14.52 9.02 5.27
N GLY A 123 13.58 9.94 5.16
CA GLY A 123 13.85 11.38 5.30
C GLY A 123 14.36 12.07 4.02
N VAL A 124 14.60 11.35 2.92
CA VAL A 124 14.82 12.00 1.62
C VAL A 124 13.54 12.73 1.20
N GLY A 125 13.70 13.98 0.77
CA GLY A 125 12.60 14.87 0.37
C GLY A 125 11.72 14.29 -0.73
N ALA A 126 10.54 14.87 -0.93
CA ALA A 126 9.54 14.38 -1.88
C ALA A 126 9.76 14.87 -3.34
N ALA A 127 10.92 15.45 -3.65
CA ALA A 127 11.19 16.00 -4.98
C ALA A 127 11.53 14.89 -5.98
N GLU A 128 10.85 14.89 -7.11
CA GLU A 128 11.10 13.96 -8.23
C GLU A 128 12.42 14.26 -8.97
N PRO A 129 13.22 13.25 -9.35
CA PRO A 129 13.07 11.82 -9.06
C PRO A 129 13.57 11.45 -7.66
N ARG A 130 12.67 11.07 -6.76
CA ARG A 130 13.00 10.96 -5.33
C ARG A 130 13.94 9.79 -5.04
N LEU A 131 13.62 8.58 -5.49
CA LEU A 131 14.47 7.40 -5.31
C LEU A 131 15.82 7.56 -6.03
N LEU A 132 15.87 8.14 -7.23
CA LEU A 132 17.14 8.35 -7.93
C LEU A 132 18.02 9.37 -7.20
N THR A 133 17.45 10.48 -6.72
CA THR A 133 18.16 11.45 -5.89
C THR A 133 18.71 10.79 -4.62
N ALA A 134 17.92 9.92 -3.98
CA ALA A 134 18.36 9.17 -2.82
C ALA A 134 19.55 8.26 -3.13
N ILE A 135 19.48 7.52 -4.24
CA ILE A 135 20.55 6.58 -4.67
C ILE A 135 21.87 7.30 -4.92
N THR A 136 21.85 8.50 -5.50
CA THR A 136 23.08 9.23 -5.89
C THR A 136 23.67 10.09 -4.77
N SER A 137 22.88 10.43 -3.75
CA SER A 137 23.32 11.28 -2.63
C SER A 137 23.62 10.51 -1.33
N ALA A 138 23.16 9.27 -1.22
CA ALA A 138 23.37 8.45 -0.04
C ALA A 138 24.79 7.86 0.06
N ASP A 139 25.17 7.46 1.26
CA ASP A 139 26.43 6.77 1.50
C ASP A 139 26.43 5.32 0.99
N GLN A 140 27.61 4.69 1.00
CA GLN A 140 27.79 3.32 0.54
C GLN A 140 26.98 2.29 1.35
N GLN A 141 26.75 2.53 2.64
CA GLN A 141 26.02 1.61 3.51
C GLN A 141 24.53 1.63 3.14
N ALA A 142 23.94 2.81 3.02
CA ALA A 142 22.55 3.01 2.60
C ALA A 142 22.31 2.45 1.20
N TYR A 143 23.25 2.66 0.26
CA TYR A 143 23.17 2.08 -1.09
C TYR A 143 23.12 0.53 -1.06
N ARG A 144 24.03 -0.11 -0.32
CA ARG A 144 24.04 -1.58 -0.18
C ARG A 144 22.79 -2.10 0.51
N GLN A 145 22.32 -1.40 1.56
CA GLN A 145 21.09 -1.76 2.25
C GLN A 145 19.89 -1.66 1.31
N ALA A 146 19.77 -0.60 0.51
CA ALA A 146 18.69 -0.45 -0.46
C ALA A 146 18.71 -1.53 -1.55
N GLN A 147 19.89 -1.90 -2.03
CA GLN A 147 20.02 -3.02 -2.96
C GLN A 147 19.56 -4.34 -2.32
N ALA A 148 19.97 -4.63 -1.07
CA ALA A 148 19.56 -5.85 -0.37
C ALA A 148 18.05 -5.88 -0.09
N GLU A 149 17.48 -4.75 0.37
CA GLU A 149 16.03 -4.63 0.61
C GLU A 149 15.22 -4.79 -0.69
N THR A 150 15.69 -4.22 -1.79
CA THR A 150 15.06 -4.38 -3.10
C THR A 150 15.01 -5.85 -3.50
N GLN A 151 16.13 -6.57 -3.39
CA GLN A 151 16.19 -7.99 -3.73
C GLN A 151 15.27 -8.84 -2.84
N ALA A 152 15.25 -8.57 -1.53
CA ALA A 152 14.39 -9.27 -0.59
C ALA A 152 12.90 -9.00 -0.83
N LEU A 153 12.55 -7.76 -1.17
CA LEU A 153 11.17 -7.39 -1.50
C LEU A 153 10.69 -8.05 -2.80
N LEU A 154 11.52 -8.03 -3.85
CA LEU A 154 11.15 -8.57 -5.16
C LEU A 154 10.83 -10.06 -5.14
N GLN A 155 11.39 -10.83 -4.19
CA GLN A 155 11.01 -12.22 -3.98
C GLN A 155 9.52 -12.36 -3.65
N TRP A 156 8.97 -11.48 -2.82
CA TRP A 156 7.54 -11.48 -2.46
C TRP A 156 6.67 -10.93 -3.58
N VAL A 157 7.05 -9.78 -4.17
CA VAL A 157 6.29 -9.15 -5.26
C VAL A 157 6.13 -10.13 -6.43
N LYS A 158 7.21 -10.81 -6.82
CA LYS A 158 7.16 -11.84 -7.87
C LYS A 158 6.17 -12.96 -7.54
N ARG A 159 6.22 -13.51 -6.31
CA ARG A 159 5.31 -14.60 -5.88
C ARG A 159 3.85 -14.18 -5.90
N PHE A 160 3.54 -12.97 -5.46
CA PHE A 160 2.16 -12.46 -5.51
C PHE A 160 1.70 -12.15 -6.93
N CYS A 161 2.54 -11.59 -7.79
CA CYS A 161 2.22 -11.47 -9.23
C CYS A 161 1.99 -12.83 -9.89
N GLU A 162 2.72 -13.87 -9.47
CA GLU A 162 2.54 -15.24 -9.98
C GLU A 162 1.18 -15.82 -9.56
N GLY A 163 0.76 -15.63 -8.31
CA GLY A 163 -0.50 -16.17 -7.79
C GLY A 163 -1.76 -15.37 -8.09
N LEU A 164 -1.66 -14.03 -8.20
CA LEU A 164 -2.84 -13.15 -8.33
C LEU A 164 -3.14 -12.73 -9.77
N ILE A 165 -2.12 -12.67 -10.63
CA ILE A 165 -2.28 -12.28 -12.03
C ILE A 165 -2.33 -13.56 -12.84
N VAL A 166 -3.55 -14.08 -13.02
CA VAL A 166 -3.83 -15.31 -13.78
C VAL A 166 -3.49 -15.07 -15.25
N LYS A 167 -2.81 -16.04 -15.87
CA LYS A 167 -2.76 -16.09 -17.33
C LYS A 167 -4.14 -16.58 -17.79
N GLU A 168 -4.90 -15.72 -18.44
CA GLU A 168 -5.91 -16.22 -19.38
C GLU A 168 -5.15 -16.92 -20.50
N ASP A 169 -4.92 -18.21 -20.33
CA ASP A 169 -4.53 -19.11 -21.42
C ASP A 169 -5.80 -19.30 -22.26
N SER A 170 -5.83 -18.66 -23.41
CA SER A 170 -6.89 -18.79 -24.41
C SER A 170 -6.92 -20.22 -25.00
N GLU A 171 -7.86 -21.03 -24.50
CA GLU A 171 -8.69 -22.05 -25.19
C GLU A 171 -8.02 -23.29 -25.88
N PRO A 172 -8.79 -24.39 -26.06
CA PRO A 172 -8.34 -25.76 -25.82
C PRO A 172 -7.56 -26.37 -26.98
N ARG A 173 -6.72 -27.37 -26.66
CA ARG A 173 -6.14 -28.26 -27.67
C ARG A 173 -7.28 -29.03 -28.34
N GLU A 174 -7.60 -28.67 -29.58
CA GLU A 174 -8.20 -29.63 -30.49
C GLU A 174 -7.13 -30.69 -30.80
N GLU A 175 -7.28 -31.86 -30.19
CA GLU A 175 -6.63 -33.08 -30.66
C GLU A 175 -7.27 -33.48 -31.98
N THR A 176 -6.51 -33.37 -33.08
CA THR A 176 -6.81 -34.01 -34.37
C THR A 176 -6.08 -35.33 -34.49
#